data_AF-A0A090QIS3-F1
#
_entry.id   AF-A0A090QIS3-F1
#
_cell.length_a   1.000
_cell.length_b   1.000
_cell.length_c   1.000
_cell.angle_alpha   90.00
_cell.angle_beta   90.00
_cell.angle_gamma   90.00
#
_symmetry.space_group_name_H-M   'P 1'
#
loop_
_entity.id
_entity.type
_entity.pdbx_description
1 polymer ?
#
loop_
_entity_poly.entity_id
_entity_poly.type
_entity_poly.pdbx_seq_one_letter_code
_entity_poly.pdbx_strand_id
1 'polypeptide(L)'
;MCVLPAYRQQGWVKQMLARVHHDRQAAGDAFALLFGETQFYQGSGYKEANNLQLLNREGEWVTISHGMYLPLTSPWPSGDVQLVGMPF
;
A
#
# COMPACT_ATOMS: atom_id res chain seq x y z
N MET A 1 -3.02 -3.34 8.71
CA MET A 1 -2.07 -3.66 9.81
C MET A 1 -2.74 -3.36 11.14
N CYS A 2 -2.70 -4.29 12.10
CA CYS A 2 -3.36 -4.12 13.39
C CYS A 2 -2.36 -4.38 14.53
N VAL A 3 -2.43 -3.58 15.59
CA VAL A 3 -1.69 -3.80 16.84
C VAL A 3 -2.69 -3.79 17.98
N LEU A 4 -2.60 -4.80 18.84
CA LEU A 4 -3.39 -4.89 20.06
C LEU A 4 -3.27 -3.58 20.88
N PRO A 5 -4.37 -3.02 21.42
CA PRO A 5 -4.35 -1.72 22.08
C PRO A 5 -3.25 -1.55 23.14
N ALA A 6 -3.02 -2.59 23.95
CA ALA A 6 -1.99 -2.60 25.00
C ALA A 6 -0.54 -2.44 24.48
N TYR A 7 -0.31 -2.64 23.18
CA TYR A 7 1.02 -2.57 22.56
C TYR A 7 1.17 -1.38 21.59
N ARG A 8 0.19 -0.48 21.49
CA ARG A 8 0.27 0.66 20.57
C ARG A 8 1.34 1.67 20.98
N GLN A 9 1.70 2.55 20.04
CA GLN A 9 2.68 3.65 20.21
C GLN A 9 4.13 3.20 20.52
N GLN A 10 4.43 1.91 20.43
CA GLN A 10 5.77 1.35 20.63
C GLN A 10 6.55 1.13 19.32
N GLY A 11 6.02 1.63 18.19
CA GLY A 11 6.69 1.52 16.88
C GLY A 11 6.56 0.15 16.20
N TRP A 12 5.77 -0.79 16.74
CA TRP A 12 5.63 -2.15 16.17
C TRP A 12 5.18 -2.17 14.71
N VAL A 13 4.26 -1.30 14.29
CA VAL A 13 3.81 -1.25 12.90
C VAL A 13 4.98 -0.97 11.96
N LYS A 14 5.85 -0.01 12.31
CA LYS A 14 7.02 0.34 11.50
C LYS A 14 8.01 -0.83 11.41
N GLN A 15 8.28 -1.50 12.52
CA GLN A 15 9.18 -2.66 12.54
C GLN A 15 8.62 -3.83 11.72
N MET A 16 7.32 -4.11 11.86
CA MET A 16 6.67 -5.16 11.08
C MET A 16 6.67 -4.83 9.59
N LEU A 17 6.34 -3.60 9.20
CA LEU A 17 6.38 -3.17 7.80
C LEU A 17 7.80 -3.31 7.22
N ALA A 18 8.82 -2.82 7.93
CA ALA A 18 10.21 -2.94 7.48
C ALA A 18 10.61 -4.40 7.21
N ARG A 19 10.23 -5.32 8.11
CA ARG A 19 10.48 -6.75 7.93
C ARG A 19 9.71 -7.32 6.73
N VAL A 20 8.42 -7.01 6.61
CA VAL A 20 7.59 -7.46 5.48
C VAL A 20 8.15 -6.97 4.15
N HIS A 21 8.51 -5.69 4.06
CA HIS A 21 9.09 -5.10 2.85
C HIS A 21 10.41 -5.76 2.47
N HIS A 22 11.30 -5.98 3.43
CA HIS A 22 12.55 -6.70 3.20
C HIS A 22 12.29 -8.09 2.60
N ASP A 23 11.40 -8.87 3.22
CA ASP A 23 11.09 -10.22 2.78
C ASP A 23 10.41 -10.24 1.40
N ARG A 24 9.55 -9.26 1.08
CA ARG A 24 8.88 -9.14 -0.22
C ARG A 24 9.81 -8.65 -1.32
N GLN A 25 10.71 -7.71 -1.01
CA GLN A 25 11.75 -7.27 -1.93
C GLN A 25 12.69 -8.43 -2.30
N ALA A 26 13.09 -9.24 -1.31
CA ALA A 26 13.89 -10.44 -1.55
C ALA A 26 13.16 -11.49 -2.40
N ALA A 27 11.84 -11.56 -2.32
CA ALA A 27 11.01 -12.43 -3.16
C ALA A 27 10.81 -11.89 -4.60
N GLY A 28 11.23 -10.65 -4.87
CA GLY A 28 11.12 -10.03 -6.20
C GLY A 28 9.82 -9.24 -6.43
N ASP A 29 9.04 -8.95 -5.39
CA ASP A 29 7.83 -8.15 -5.53
C ASP A 29 8.17 -6.74 -6.01
N ALA A 30 7.36 -6.20 -6.94
CA ALA A 30 7.60 -4.90 -7.57
C ALA A 30 7.33 -3.72 -6.61
N PHE A 31 6.20 -3.78 -5.91
CA PHE A 31 5.69 -2.72 -5.06
C PHE A 31 4.80 -3.29 -3.95
N ALA A 32 4.68 -2.55 -2.85
CA ALA A 32 3.68 -2.81 -1.82
C ALA A 32 2.57 -1.75 -1.88
N LEU A 33 1.31 -2.19 -1.77
CA LEU A 33 0.14 -1.33 -1.71
C LEU A 33 -0.49 -1.36 -0.32
N LEU A 34 -1.00 -0.21 0.13
CA LEU A 34 -1.85 -0.10 1.31
C LEU A 34 -3.01 0.87 1.01
N PHE A 35 -4.07 0.73 1.80
CA PHE A 35 -5.22 1.64 1.77
C PHE A 35 -5.38 2.25 3.17
N GLY A 36 -5.52 3.56 3.23
CA GLY A 36 -5.66 4.32 4.47
C GLY A 36 -5.01 5.69 4.40
N GLU A 37 -4.83 6.34 5.55
CA GLU A 37 -4.29 7.70 5.58
C GLU A 37 -2.77 7.73 5.39
N THR A 38 -2.31 8.31 4.29
CA THR A 38 -0.90 8.38 3.90
C THR A 38 -0.03 8.98 5.00
N GLN A 39 -0.53 9.99 5.73
CA GLN A 39 0.20 10.67 6.82
C GLN A 39 0.75 9.73 7.90
N PHE A 40 0.09 8.58 8.14
CA PHE A 40 0.55 7.61 9.15
C PHE A 40 1.66 6.69 8.63
N TYR A 41 1.81 6.57 7.30
CA TYR A 41 2.71 5.62 6.66
C TYR A 41 3.87 6.28 5.90
N GLN A 42 3.86 7.61 5.75
CA GLN A 42 4.98 8.37 5.15
C GLN A 42 6.33 8.04 5.79
N GLY A 43 6.37 7.92 7.12
CA GLY A 43 7.59 7.55 7.86
C GLY A 43 8.10 6.12 7.62
N SER A 44 7.33 5.31 6.88
CA SER A 44 7.71 3.97 6.40
C SER A 44 8.01 3.95 4.90
N GLY A 45 8.07 5.11 4.23
CA GLY A 45 8.43 5.25 2.81
C GLY A 45 7.25 5.21 1.84
N TYR A 46 6.01 5.08 2.33
CA TYR A 46 4.83 5.09 1.48
C TYR A 46 4.55 6.48 0.91
N LYS A 47 4.09 6.50 -0.33
CA LYS A 47 3.64 7.69 -1.07
C LYS A 47 2.21 7.49 -1.52
N GLU A 48 1.48 8.59 -1.66
CA GLU A 48 0.10 8.56 -2.18
C GLU A 48 0.07 8.08 -3.63
N ALA A 49 -0.85 7.17 -3.95
CA ALA A 49 -1.11 6.67 -5.29
C ALA A 49 -2.32 7.43 -5.88
N ASN A 50 -2.06 8.32 -6.83
CA ASN A 50 -3.10 9.13 -7.50
C ASN A 50 -3.62 8.53 -8.81
N ASN A 51 -3.05 7.40 -9.23
CA ASN A 51 -3.36 6.67 -10.46
C ASN A 51 -3.81 5.23 -10.19
N LEU A 52 -4.16 4.90 -8.95
CA LEU A 52 -4.63 3.56 -8.57
C LEU A 52 -6.14 3.45 -8.82
N GLN A 53 -6.52 2.50 -9.68
CA GLN A 53 -7.89 2.20 -10.04
C GLN A 53 -8.33 0.86 -9.47
N LEU A 54 -9.56 0.81 -8.96
CA LEU A 54 -10.25 -0.41 -8.54
C LEU A 54 -11.54 -0.56 -9.36
N LEU A 55 -11.98 -1.80 -9.52
CA LEU A 55 -13.27 -2.10 -10.15
C LEU A 55 -14.40 -1.89 -9.15
N ASN A 56 -15.34 -0.99 -9.44
CA ASN A 56 -16.56 -0.82 -8.63
C ASN A 56 -17.56 -1.96 -8.90
N ARG A 57 -18.70 -1.94 -8.20
CA ARG A 57 -19.75 -2.98 -8.33
C ARG A 57 -20.42 -2.96 -9.70
N GLU A 58 -20.40 -1.82 -10.36
CA GLU A 58 -20.94 -1.58 -11.69
C GLU A 58 -20.00 -2.09 -12.81
N GLY A 59 -18.78 -2.53 -12.46
CA GLY A 59 -17.79 -3.04 -13.42
C GLY A 59 -16.96 -1.94 -14.08
N GLU A 60 -16.92 -0.75 -13.49
CA GLU A 60 -16.17 0.41 -13.97
C GLU A 60 -14.87 0.59 -13.18
N TRP A 61 -13.82 1.03 -13.87
CA TRP A 61 -12.56 1.39 -13.24
C TRP A 61 -12.65 2.77 -12.64
N VAL A 62 -12.49 2.86 -11.32
CA VAL A 62 -12.57 4.11 -10.57
C VAL A 62 -11.25 4.38 -9.88
N THR A 63 -10.68 5.55 -10.13
CA THR A 63 -9.51 6.03 -9.38
C THR A 63 -9.92 6.27 -7.93
N ILE A 64 -9.20 5.64 -7.00
CA ILE A 64 -9.51 5.74 -5.58
C ILE A 64 -8.65 6.78 -4.88
N SER A 65 -9.22 7.43 -3.87
CA SER A 65 -8.47 8.20 -2.89
C SER A 65 -7.91 7.27 -1.80
N HIS A 66 -6.84 7.70 -1.10
CA HIS A 66 -6.23 6.98 0.03
C HIS A 66 -5.53 5.65 -0.30
N GLY A 67 -5.31 5.36 -1.58
CA GLY A 67 -4.33 4.36 -2.01
C GLY A 67 -2.91 4.89 -1.78
N MET A 68 -2.01 4.04 -1.31
CA MET A 68 -0.60 4.38 -1.16
C MET A 68 0.30 3.24 -1.64
N TYR A 69 1.45 3.61 -2.18
CA TYR A 69 2.43 2.68 -2.73
C TYR A 69 3.80 2.85 -2.09
N LEU A 70 4.57 1.76 -2.08
CA LEU A 70 6.00 1.75 -1.79
C LEU A 70 6.71 0.93 -2.89
N PRO A 71 7.61 1.55 -3.67
CA PRO A 71 8.46 0.81 -4.61
C PRO A 71 9.39 -0.15 -3.85
N LEU A 72 9.46 -1.42 -4.28
CA LEU A 72 10.35 -2.43 -3.70
C LEU A 72 11.52 -2.74 -4.63
N THR A 73 11.22 -3.33 -5.79
CA THR A 73 12.22 -3.67 -6.81
C THR A 73 12.06 -2.88 -8.10
N SER A 74 10.89 -2.27 -8.32
CA SER A 74 10.57 -1.50 -9.52
C SER A 74 9.97 -0.14 -9.15
N PRO A 75 10.18 0.91 -9.96
CA PRO A 75 9.53 2.19 -9.75
C PRO A 75 8.01 2.07 -9.89
N TRP A 76 7.27 2.97 -9.24
CA TRP A 76 5.83 3.05 -9.41
C TRP A 76 5.48 3.51 -10.84
N PRO A 77 4.51 2.86 -11.52
CA PRO A 77 4.12 3.25 -12.87
C PRO A 77 3.58 4.67 -12.93
N SER A 78 3.86 5.38 -14.03
CA SER A 78 3.32 6.72 -14.29
C SER A 78 1.93 6.72 -14.93
N GLY A 79 1.53 5.60 -15.56
CA GLY A 79 0.19 5.41 -16.13
C GLY A 79 -0.78 4.80 -15.11
N ASP A 80 -2.04 4.63 -15.50
CA ASP A 80 -3.06 4.04 -14.63
C ASP A 80 -2.66 2.64 -14.15
N VAL A 81 -2.79 2.41 -12.84
CA VAL A 81 -2.55 1.12 -12.21
C VAL A 81 -3.89 0.52 -11.83
N GLN A 82 -4.32 -0.48 -12.57
CA GLN A 82 -5.55 -1.22 -12.29
C GLN A 82 -5.25 -2.37 -11.34
N LEU A 83 -5.74 -2.29 -10.10
CA LEU A 83 -5.67 -3.41 -9.17
C LEU A 83 -6.88 -4.31 -9.40
N VAL A 84 -6.62 -5.44 -10.04
CA VAL A 84 -7.62 -6.49 -10.28
C VAL A 84 -7.88 -7.24 -8.98
N GLY A 85 -9.11 -7.16 -8.49
CA GLY A 85 -9.55 -7.83 -7.25
C GLY A 85 -11.06 -8.06 -7.28
N MET A 86 -11.62 -8.47 -6.13
CA MET A 86 -13.08 -8.48 -6.00
C MET A 86 -13.61 -7.04 -6.03
N PRO A 87 -14.75 -6.79 -6.70
CA PRO A 87 -15.40 -5.48 -6.66
C PRO A 87 -15.63 -5.01 -5.22
N PHE A 88 -15.44 -3.72 -4.95
CA PHE A 88 -15.60 -3.12 -3.62
C PHE A 88 -17.00 -2.52 -3.41
#